data_AF-W1PH02-F1
#
_entry.id   AF-W1PH02-F1
#
_cell.length_a   1.000
_cell.length_b   1.000
_cell.length_c   1.000
_cell.angle_alpha   90.00
_cell.angle_beta   90.00
_cell.angle_gamma   90.00
#
_symmetry.space_group_name_H-M   'P 1'
#
loop_
_entity.id
_entity.type
_entity.pdbx_description
1 polymer ?
#
loop_
_entity_poly.entity_id
_entity_poly.type
_entity_poly.pdbx_seq_one_letter_code
_entity_poly.pdbx_strand_id
1 'polypeptide(L)'
;MLQEALVFLLDVSPSMHNLLPDVSKLCHMIIERKFFDNKSDEVAVVLFGTQDTNNELEKEVGGYEHVVVVRAIKVIADDIFEVLSDLPRGTTPGDFLDAIVVGMDLLIKKFGPTNKGKKRLCLVTNAQHPIKEPDEGTKDDQIDALCEQLKAHGMKLECIVARGKFTGVADKRIVNENDYLLSRFSGKGIARTVFVEDRASLLGAIQTRTVSPVTIFRGDLELSNVMKIKVWVYKKSVVERFPTLKKYSDKAPPNSKFSTHEVKVDFEYKSKDNPNNIVPPEQRIRGYRYGPQVVPISSAELEALKFKPEKGIKLLGFTNASNIRRHQYMRDTYVFIPEPGNRKAILAVSTMARAMKNANKVSILRCVWRQGQGNVVVGVLTPNLSSSDNIPDSFYFNILPFAEDVREFHFPSFNKLPLSRQPNEKQQGAADNLVKMLDLVPSGKGEALRPEVTPNPVLEVHDLFTLYYLR
;
A
#
# COMPACT_ATOMS: atom_id res chain seq x y z
N MET A 1 7.30 -11.41 8.66
CA MET A 1 6.18 -11.24 7.71
C MET A 1 5.79 -12.63 7.23
N LEU A 2 4.51 -12.88 6.92
CA LEU A 2 4.13 -14.16 6.31
C LEU A 2 4.70 -14.21 4.89
N GLN A 3 5.34 -15.32 4.55
CA GLN A 3 5.86 -15.63 3.21
C GLN A 3 4.76 -15.48 2.15
N GLU A 4 5.06 -14.79 1.04
CA GLU A 4 4.19 -14.68 -0.13
C GLU A 4 4.68 -15.56 -1.27
N ALA A 5 3.73 -16.24 -1.93
CA ALA A 5 3.91 -16.86 -3.23
C ALA A 5 3.25 -15.98 -4.30
N LEU A 6 4.05 -15.48 -5.23
CA LEU A 6 3.62 -14.69 -6.38
C LEU A 6 3.74 -15.51 -7.67
N VAL A 7 2.70 -15.54 -8.48
CA VAL A 7 2.77 -16.11 -9.83
C VAL A 7 2.56 -14.99 -10.84
N PHE A 8 3.58 -14.75 -11.68
CA PHE A 8 3.46 -13.87 -12.83
C PHE A 8 2.76 -14.62 -13.97
N LEU A 9 1.70 -14.04 -14.51
CA LEU A 9 0.99 -14.49 -15.71
C LEU A 9 1.25 -13.44 -16.79
N LEU A 10 2.22 -13.70 -17.67
CA LEU A 10 2.71 -12.72 -18.64
C LEU A 10 2.25 -13.08 -20.04
N ASP A 11 1.53 -12.15 -20.66
CA ASP A 11 1.10 -12.26 -22.04
C ASP A 11 2.27 -11.96 -22.98
N VAL A 12 2.71 -12.97 -23.73
CA VAL A 12 3.79 -12.87 -24.72
C VAL A 12 3.29 -12.93 -26.16
N SER A 13 1.97 -12.83 -26.36
CA SER A 13 1.35 -12.85 -27.68
C SER A 13 1.82 -11.70 -28.59
N PRO A 14 1.62 -11.79 -29.92
CA PRO A 14 2.10 -10.79 -30.88
C PRO A 14 1.73 -9.33 -30.57
N SER A 15 0.55 -9.10 -30.00
CA SER A 15 0.07 -7.76 -29.65
C SER A 15 0.80 -7.15 -28.42
N MET A 16 1.53 -7.96 -27.65
CA MET A 16 2.29 -7.54 -26.47
C MET A 16 3.78 -7.28 -26.75
N HIS A 17 4.30 -7.64 -27.93
CA HIS A 17 5.76 -7.60 -28.21
C HIS A 17 6.41 -6.23 -27.96
N ASN A 18 5.70 -5.13 -28.26
CA ASN A 18 6.19 -3.77 -28.03
C ASN A 18 6.29 -3.39 -26.55
N LEU A 19 5.54 -4.09 -25.69
CA LEU A 19 5.46 -3.86 -24.25
C LEU A 19 6.36 -4.81 -23.46
N LEU A 20 6.81 -5.93 -24.03
CA LEU A 20 7.65 -6.90 -23.32
C LEU A 20 8.87 -6.31 -22.60
N PRO A 21 9.61 -5.31 -23.16
CA PRO A 21 10.70 -4.68 -22.42
C PRO A 21 10.22 -3.93 -21.15
N ASP A 22 9.06 -3.26 -21.24
CA ASP A 22 8.48 -2.56 -20.10
C ASP A 22 7.90 -3.53 -19.07
N VAL A 23 7.31 -4.65 -19.53
CA VAL A 23 6.81 -5.74 -18.67
C VAL A 23 7.97 -6.44 -17.94
N SER A 24 9.08 -6.70 -18.63
CA SER A 24 10.32 -7.23 -18.05
C SER A 24 10.81 -6.33 -16.91
N LYS A 25 10.94 -5.02 -17.19
CA LYS A 25 11.35 -4.01 -16.21
C LYS A 25 10.41 -3.94 -15.01
N LEU A 26 9.09 -4.01 -15.24
CA LEU A 26 8.09 -4.07 -14.17
C LEU A 26 8.29 -5.30 -13.29
N CYS A 27 8.49 -6.48 -13.88
CA CYS A 27 8.73 -7.72 -13.15
C CYS A 27 10.03 -7.67 -12.34
N HIS A 28 11.11 -7.12 -12.91
CA HIS A 28 12.35 -6.87 -12.18
C HIS A 28 12.11 -5.97 -10.97
N MET A 29 11.49 -4.79 -11.13
CA MET A 29 11.22 -3.89 -10.02
C MET A 29 10.46 -4.55 -8.86
N ILE A 30 9.49 -5.42 -9.15
CA ILE A 30 8.75 -6.17 -8.13
C ILE A 30 9.65 -7.17 -7.41
N ILE A 31 10.45 -7.94 -8.15
CA ILE A 31 11.33 -8.96 -7.57
C ILE A 31 12.43 -8.32 -6.75
N GLU A 32 13.04 -7.25 -7.24
CA GLU A 32 14.04 -6.46 -6.52
C GLU A 32 13.48 -5.98 -5.18
N ARG A 33 12.27 -5.41 -5.19
CA ARG A 33 11.60 -4.98 -3.95
C ARG A 33 11.33 -6.15 -3.01
N LYS A 34 10.83 -7.28 -3.54
CA LYS A 34 10.56 -8.48 -2.76
C LYS A 34 11.81 -9.05 -2.11
N PHE A 35 12.94 -9.04 -2.83
CA PHE A 35 14.22 -9.49 -2.33
C PHE A 35 14.65 -8.71 -1.06
N PHE A 36 14.42 -7.39 -1.04
CA PHE A 36 14.70 -6.56 0.13
C PHE A 36 13.67 -6.69 1.25
N ASP A 37 12.39 -6.85 0.92
CA ASP A 37 11.31 -6.94 1.91
C ASP A 37 11.28 -8.28 2.65
N ASN A 38 11.36 -9.40 1.93
CA ASN A 38 11.31 -10.73 2.52
C ASN A 38 12.03 -11.79 1.66
N LYS A 39 13.22 -12.18 2.09
CA LYS A 39 14.07 -13.16 1.38
C LYS A 39 13.44 -14.55 1.21
N SER A 40 12.41 -14.90 1.98
CA SER A 40 11.71 -16.18 1.84
C SER A 40 10.62 -16.16 0.78
N ASP A 41 10.28 -15.01 0.19
CA ASP A 41 9.22 -14.94 -0.81
C ASP A 41 9.55 -15.80 -2.03
N GLU A 42 8.51 -16.41 -2.60
CA GLU A 42 8.64 -17.37 -3.70
C GLU A 42 7.88 -16.85 -4.91
N VAL A 43 8.45 -17.08 -6.08
CA VAL A 43 7.92 -16.55 -7.34
C VAL A 43 7.86 -17.66 -8.39
N ALA A 44 6.81 -17.66 -9.21
CA ALA A 44 6.71 -18.43 -10.45
C ALA A 44 6.48 -17.51 -11.64
N VAL A 45 6.85 -17.97 -12.83
CA VAL A 45 6.65 -17.27 -14.09
C VAL A 45 5.92 -18.20 -15.06
N VAL A 46 4.73 -17.79 -15.45
CA VAL A 46 3.88 -18.43 -16.46
C VAL A 46 3.75 -17.47 -17.63
N LEU A 47 4.06 -17.95 -18.83
CA LEU A 47 3.90 -17.23 -20.07
C LEU A 47 2.71 -17.80 -20.83
N PHE A 48 1.93 -16.95 -21.48
CA PHE A 48 0.82 -17.39 -22.33
C PHE A 48 0.80 -16.63 -23.66
N GLY A 49 0.29 -17.29 -24.71
CA GLY A 49 0.47 -16.86 -26.11
C GLY A 49 1.78 -17.37 -26.72
N THR A 50 2.37 -18.42 -26.14
CA THR A 50 3.57 -19.09 -26.65
C THR A 50 3.25 -20.06 -27.78
N GLN A 51 4.22 -20.36 -28.64
CA GLN A 51 4.05 -21.43 -29.62
C GLN A 51 3.92 -22.79 -28.92
N ASP A 52 4.80 -23.04 -27.96
CA ASP A 52 4.84 -24.28 -27.20
C ASP A 52 3.83 -24.29 -26.04
N THR A 53 3.56 -25.48 -25.53
CA THR A 53 2.79 -25.71 -24.31
C THR A 53 3.65 -26.51 -23.33
N ASN A 54 3.75 -26.03 -22.09
CA ASN A 54 4.42 -26.79 -21.04
C ASN A 54 3.84 -26.39 -19.68
N ASN A 55 2.74 -27.04 -19.31
CA ASN A 55 2.12 -26.94 -18.00
C ASN A 55 1.62 -28.34 -17.58
N GLU A 56 1.47 -28.58 -16.28
CA GLU A 56 1.07 -29.90 -15.78
C GLU A 56 -0.41 -30.22 -16.09
N LEU A 57 -1.29 -29.21 -16.10
CA LEU A 57 -2.70 -29.40 -16.39
C LEU A 57 -2.94 -29.96 -17.79
N GLU A 58 -2.25 -29.44 -18.82
CA GLU A 58 -2.35 -29.96 -20.18
C GLU A 58 -1.98 -31.46 -20.24
N LYS A 59 -0.97 -31.87 -19.48
CA LYS A 59 -0.54 -33.28 -19.43
C LYS A 59 -1.53 -34.18 -18.67
N GLU A 60 -2.22 -33.63 -17.68
CA GLU A 60 -3.14 -34.37 -16.81
C GLU A 60 -4.55 -34.50 -17.39
N VAL A 61 -5.10 -33.41 -17.94
CA VAL A 61 -6.50 -33.33 -18.36
C VAL A 61 -6.69 -32.85 -19.80
N GLY A 62 -5.62 -32.43 -20.48
CA GLY A 62 -5.72 -31.78 -21.80
C GLY A 62 -6.20 -30.33 -21.72
N GLY A 63 -6.11 -29.61 -22.85
CA GLY A 63 -6.43 -28.18 -22.91
C GLY A 63 -5.28 -27.29 -22.43
N TYR A 64 -5.56 -26.02 -22.10
CA TYR A 64 -4.55 -25.05 -21.62
C TYR A 64 -3.32 -24.90 -22.53
N GLU A 65 -3.54 -25.03 -23.84
CA GLU A 65 -2.51 -24.89 -24.87
C GLU A 65 -1.93 -23.46 -24.92
N HIS A 66 -0.70 -23.33 -25.40
CA HIS A 66 0.02 -22.06 -25.53
C HIS A 66 0.29 -21.37 -24.18
N VAL A 67 0.34 -22.16 -23.11
CA VAL A 67 0.73 -21.74 -21.76
C VAL A 67 1.94 -22.54 -21.30
N VAL A 68 3.01 -21.83 -20.92
CA VAL A 68 4.30 -22.39 -20.51
C VAL A 68 4.65 -21.91 -19.11
N VAL A 69 4.87 -22.84 -18.19
CA VAL A 69 5.46 -22.58 -16.87
C VAL A 69 6.99 -22.56 -17.03
N VAL A 70 7.56 -21.38 -17.25
CA VAL A 70 9.03 -21.23 -17.44
C VAL A 70 9.77 -21.43 -16.13
N ARG A 71 9.17 -20.98 -15.02
CA ARG A 71 9.73 -21.14 -13.68
C ARG A 71 8.64 -21.58 -12.72
N ALA A 72 8.77 -22.79 -12.19
CA ALA A 72 7.94 -23.26 -11.08
C ALA A 72 8.13 -22.40 -9.82
N ILE A 73 7.23 -22.54 -8.84
CA ILE A 73 7.28 -21.68 -7.66
C ILE A 73 8.52 -21.99 -6.82
N LYS A 74 9.45 -21.03 -6.75
CA LYS A 74 10.73 -21.17 -6.05
C LYS A 74 11.13 -19.85 -5.39
N VAL A 75 11.90 -19.93 -4.30
CA VAL A 75 12.48 -18.77 -3.60
C VAL A 75 13.23 -17.88 -4.60
N ILE A 76 13.14 -16.56 -4.41
CA ILE A 76 13.85 -15.59 -5.26
C ILE A 76 15.36 -15.87 -5.21
N ALA A 77 15.94 -16.14 -6.38
CA ALA A 77 17.36 -16.36 -6.61
C ALA A 77 17.74 -15.73 -7.97
N ASP A 78 19.01 -15.74 -8.34
CA ASP A 78 19.49 -15.06 -9.56
C ASP A 78 18.84 -15.58 -10.85
N ASP A 79 18.42 -16.85 -10.85
CA ASP A 79 17.75 -17.53 -11.98
C ASP A 79 16.50 -16.80 -12.50
N ILE A 80 15.76 -16.12 -11.62
CA ILE A 80 14.55 -15.39 -12.04
C ILE A 80 14.86 -14.15 -12.87
N PHE A 81 16.00 -13.52 -12.63
CA PHE A 81 16.38 -12.31 -13.35
C PHE A 81 16.71 -12.64 -14.80
N GLU A 82 17.38 -13.78 -15.03
CA GLU A 82 17.66 -14.30 -16.37
C GLU A 82 16.36 -14.60 -17.13
N VAL A 83 15.42 -15.31 -16.49
CA VAL A 83 14.10 -15.65 -17.08
C VAL A 83 13.33 -14.40 -17.51
N LEU A 84 13.42 -13.32 -16.74
CA LEU A 84 12.67 -12.09 -17.02
C LEU A 84 13.40 -11.13 -17.96
N SER A 85 14.73 -11.21 -18.07
CA SER A 85 15.50 -10.39 -19.00
C SER A 85 15.27 -10.76 -20.46
N ASP A 86 14.93 -12.01 -20.74
CA ASP A 86 14.72 -12.52 -22.11
C ASP A 86 13.33 -13.15 -22.27
N LEU A 87 12.29 -12.33 -22.09
CA LEU A 87 10.91 -12.78 -22.34
C LEU A 87 10.73 -13.13 -23.83
N PRO A 88 10.32 -14.37 -24.16
CA PRO A 88 10.18 -14.80 -25.54
C PRO A 88 9.05 -14.04 -26.24
N ARG A 89 9.17 -13.92 -27.57
CA ARG A 89 8.10 -13.40 -28.43
C ARG A 89 7.22 -14.55 -28.89
N GLY A 90 6.08 -14.70 -28.24
CA GLY A 90 5.07 -15.68 -28.61
C GLY A 90 4.45 -15.40 -29.99
N THR A 91 3.88 -16.43 -30.60
CA THR A 91 3.33 -16.40 -31.96
C THR A 91 1.83 -16.67 -32.00
N THR A 92 1.22 -17.02 -30.87
CA THR A 92 -0.18 -17.43 -30.77
C THR A 92 -1.00 -16.42 -29.96
N PRO A 93 -2.33 -16.34 -30.18
CA PRO A 93 -3.23 -15.58 -29.33
C PRO A 93 -3.17 -16.07 -27.87
N GLY A 94 -3.05 -15.16 -26.92
CA GLY A 94 -2.99 -15.50 -25.50
C GLY A 94 -4.37 -15.54 -24.84
N ASP A 95 -4.75 -16.69 -24.28
CA ASP A 95 -5.94 -16.84 -23.43
C ASP A 95 -5.57 -16.58 -21.95
N PHE A 96 -6.06 -15.47 -21.39
CA PHE A 96 -5.75 -15.11 -20.01
C PHE A 96 -6.51 -15.96 -18.98
N LEU A 97 -7.65 -16.57 -19.33
CA LEU A 97 -8.37 -17.47 -18.42
C LEU A 97 -7.58 -18.76 -18.23
N ASP A 98 -7.05 -19.34 -19.32
CA ASP A 98 -6.17 -20.51 -19.25
C ASP A 98 -4.94 -20.21 -18.38
N ALA A 99 -4.32 -19.03 -18.56
CA ALA A 99 -3.18 -18.61 -17.75
C ALA A 99 -3.54 -18.47 -16.26
N ILE A 100 -4.73 -17.92 -15.93
CA ILE A 100 -5.21 -17.83 -14.54
C ILE A 100 -5.41 -19.23 -13.95
N VAL A 101 -6.01 -20.16 -14.69
CA VAL A 101 -6.23 -21.54 -14.23
C VAL A 101 -4.91 -22.25 -13.97
N VAL A 102 -3.95 -22.19 -14.90
CA VAL A 102 -2.61 -22.75 -14.73
C VAL A 102 -1.90 -22.13 -13.52
N GLY A 103 -2.00 -20.81 -13.33
CA GLY A 103 -1.44 -20.13 -12.17
C GLY A 103 -2.08 -20.55 -10.84
N MET A 104 -3.40 -20.79 -10.84
CA MET A 104 -4.13 -21.30 -9.69
C MET A 104 -3.67 -22.73 -9.35
N ASP A 105 -3.54 -23.62 -10.34
CA ASP A 105 -3.06 -24.99 -10.13
C ASP A 105 -1.69 -25.04 -9.45
N LEU A 106 -0.73 -24.25 -9.94
CA LEU A 106 0.59 -24.13 -9.32
C LEU A 106 0.51 -23.77 -7.83
N LEU A 107 -0.38 -22.83 -7.47
CA LEU A 107 -0.59 -22.43 -6.09
C LEU A 107 -1.32 -23.50 -5.27
N ILE A 108 -2.33 -24.17 -5.83
CA ILE A 108 -3.07 -25.25 -5.16
C ILE A 108 -2.12 -26.40 -4.84
N LYS A 109 -1.37 -26.90 -5.82
CA LYS A 109 -0.41 -28.01 -5.66
C LYS A 109 0.66 -27.71 -4.62
N LYS A 110 1.21 -26.48 -4.65
CA LYS A 110 2.26 -26.06 -3.70
C LYS A 110 1.77 -26.03 -2.25
N PHE A 111 0.63 -25.39 -2.00
CA PHE A 111 0.15 -25.20 -0.61
C PHE A 111 -0.62 -26.41 -0.08
N GLY A 112 -1.11 -27.26 -0.99
CA GLY A 112 -1.84 -28.49 -0.69
C GLY A 112 -3.00 -28.24 0.29
N PRO A 113 -3.37 -29.24 1.10
CA PRO A 113 -4.49 -29.14 2.04
C PRO A 113 -4.24 -28.14 3.17
N THR A 114 -2.97 -27.77 3.43
CA THR A 114 -2.67 -26.78 4.47
C THR A 114 -3.17 -25.40 4.08
N ASN A 115 -3.13 -25.06 2.79
CA ASN A 115 -3.61 -23.80 2.23
C ASN A 115 -3.07 -22.54 2.97
N LYS A 116 -1.92 -22.65 3.67
CA LYS A 116 -1.36 -21.58 4.51
C LYS A 116 -0.33 -20.76 3.76
N GLY A 117 -0.58 -19.47 3.61
CA GLY A 117 0.37 -18.52 3.01
C GLY A 117 -0.36 -17.43 2.26
N LYS A 118 0.36 -16.33 1.97
CA LYS A 118 -0.16 -15.30 1.06
C LYS A 118 0.02 -15.79 -0.37
N LYS A 119 -1.05 -15.77 -1.16
CA LYS A 119 -1.06 -16.25 -2.55
C LYS A 119 -1.54 -15.12 -3.46
N ARG A 120 -0.73 -14.76 -4.45
CA ARG A 120 -1.04 -13.68 -5.38
C ARG A 120 -0.76 -14.10 -6.82
N LEU A 121 -1.71 -13.82 -7.70
CA LEU A 121 -1.59 -13.92 -9.15
C LEU A 121 -1.46 -12.50 -9.70
N CYS A 122 -0.47 -12.26 -10.56
CA CYS A 122 -0.27 -10.98 -11.23
C CYS A 122 -0.35 -11.20 -12.74
N LEU A 123 -1.48 -10.80 -13.33
CA LEU A 123 -1.74 -10.88 -14.76
C LEU A 123 -1.30 -9.58 -15.44
N VAL A 124 -0.47 -9.69 -16.48
CA VAL A 124 -0.05 -8.58 -17.32
C VAL A 124 -0.41 -8.90 -18.78
N THR A 125 -1.37 -8.17 -19.33
CA THR A 125 -1.92 -8.42 -20.68
C THR A 125 -2.43 -7.13 -21.30
N ASN A 126 -2.61 -7.11 -22.62
CA ASN A 126 -3.41 -6.09 -23.28
C ASN A 126 -4.87 -6.55 -23.49
N ALA A 127 -5.20 -7.80 -23.15
CA ALA A 127 -6.53 -8.41 -23.25
C ALA A 127 -7.21 -8.14 -24.61
N GLN A 128 -6.47 -8.27 -25.72
CA GLN A 128 -6.95 -8.04 -27.09
C GLN A 128 -7.27 -9.33 -27.87
N HIS A 129 -6.85 -10.47 -27.35
CA HIS A 129 -7.11 -11.77 -27.97
C HIS A 129 -8.43 -12.36 -27.48
N PRO A 130 -9.16 -13.11 -28.33
CA PRO A 130 -10.38 -13.78 -27.94
C PRO A 130 -10.07 -14.89 -26.93
N ILE A 131 -11.01 -15.09 -26.01
CA ILE A 131 -10.97 -16.16 -25.01
C ILE A 131 -11.74 -17.36 -25.55
N LYS A 132 -11.21 -18.56 -25.32
CA LYS A 132 -11.83 -19.82 -25.74
C LYS A 132 -13.23 -19.93 -25.16
N GLU A 133 -14.15 -20.49 -25.94
CA GLU A 133 -15.46 -20.84 -25.41
C GLU A 133 -15.33 -22.06 -24.50
N PRO A 134 -15.98 -22.07 -23.33
CA PRO A 134 -15.92 -23.22 -22.44
C PRO A 134 -16.69 -24.41 -23.04
N ASP A 135 -16.23 -25.63 -22.76
CA ASP A 135 -16.90 -26.86 -23.21
C ASP A 135 -18.30 -27.02 -22.57
N GLU A 136 -18.47 -26.51 -21.34
CA GLU A 136 -19.74 -26.49 -20.60
C GLU A 136 -20.01 -25.11 -19.98
N GLY A 137 -21.26 -24.67 -20.05
CA GLY A 137 -21.70 -23.39 -19.48
C GLY A 137 -21.33 -22.18 -20.32
N THR A 138 -21.32 -21.00 -19.69
CA THR A 138 -20.91 -19.73 -20.30
C THR A 138 -19.58 -19.25 -19.75
N LYS A 139 -18.90 -18.33 -20.45
CA LYS A 139 -17.71 -17.63 -19.92
C LYS A 139 -17.99 -16.97 -18.56
N ASP A 140 -19.21 -16.48 -18.37
CA ASP A 140 -19.65 -15.90 -17.09
C ASP A 140 -19.70 -16.94 -15.97
N ASP A 141 -20.21 -18.15 -16.25
CA ASP A 141 -20.23 -19.26 -15.27
C ASP A 141 -18.82 -19.70 -14.90
N GLN A 142 -17.93 -19.77 -15.89
CA GLN A 142 -16.52 -20.10 -15.67
C GLN A 142 -15.84 -19.08 -14.74
N ILE A 143 -16.03 -17.78 -14.98
CA ILE A 143 -15.49 -16.72 -14.13
C ILE A 143 -16.08 -16.79 -12.72
N ASP A 144 -17.37 -17.09 -12.61
CA ASP A 144 -18.03 -17.22 -11.33
C ASP A 144 -17.45 -18.39 -10.51
N ALA A 145 -17.21 -19.54 -11.15
CA ALA A 145 -16.53 -20.69 -10.54
C ALA A 145 -15.07 -20.35 -10.16
N LEU A 146 -14.31 -19.68 -11.03
CA LEU A 146 -12.94 -19.25 -10.73
C LEU A 146 -12.90 -18.29 -9.54
N CYS A 147 -13.86 -17.38 -9.45
CA CYS A 147 -13.99 -16.46 -8.32
C CYS A 147 -14.22 -17.21 -6.99
N GLU A 148 -15.06 -18.24 -7.00
CA GLU A 148 -15.29 -19.09 -5.82
C GLU A 148 -14.02 -19.85 -5.44
N GLN A 149 -13.31 -20.42 -6.41
CA GLN A 149 -12.06 -21.15 -6.19
C GLN A 149 -10.94 -20.25 -5.65
N LEU A 150 -10.78 -19.04 -6.21
CA LEU A 150 -9.84 -18.04 -5.70
C LEU A 150 -10.16 -17.66 -4.25
N LYS A 151 -11.45 -17.46 -3.92
CA LYS A 151 -11.89 -17.19 -2.53
C LYS A 151 -11.61 -18.35 -1.59
N ALA A 152 -11.97 -19.57 -1.98
CA ALA A 152 -11.78 -20.78 -1.18
C ALA A 152 -10.29 -21.02 -0.85
N HIS A 153 -9.40 -20.72 -1.81
CA HIS A 153 -7.96 -20.88 -1.64
C HIS A 153 -7.25 -19.63 -1.09
N GLY A 154 -8.00 -18.56 -0.79
CA GLY A 154 -7.45 -17.30 -0.27
C GLY A 154 -6.44 -16.64 -1.22
N MET A 155 -6.65 -16.80 -2.52
CA MET A 155 -5.81 -16.22 -3.59
C MET A 155 -6.33 -14.83 -3.97
N LYS A 156 -5.41 -13.91 -4.24
CA LYS A 156 -5.72 -12.58 -4.77
C LYS A 156 -5.24 -12.46 -6.21
N LEU A 157 -6.05 -11.82 -7.05
CA LEU A 157 -5.71 -11.56 -8.44
C LEU A 157 -5.44 -10.05 -8.63
N GLU A 158 -4.37 -9.72 -9.34
CA GLU A 158 -4.04 -8.35 -9.73
C GLU A 158 -3.86 -8.33 -11.25
N CYS A 159 -4.73 -7.61 -11.95
CA CYS A 159 -4.76 -7.55 -13.40
C CYS A 159 -4.27 -6.18 -13.88
N ILE A 160 -3.25 -6.19 -14.72
CA ILE A 160 -2.70 -4.99 -15.36
C ILE A 160 -3.01 -5.09 -16.83
N VAL A 161 -3.92 -4.22 -17.26
CA VAL A 161 -4.40 -4.18 -18.63
C VAL A 161 -3.71 -3.02 -19.34
N ALA A 162 -2.67 -3.34 -20.11
CA ALA A 162 -1.86 -2.36 -20.83
C ALA A 162 -2.44 -2.08 -22.22
N ARG A 163 -3.14 -0.95 -22.37
CA ARG A 163 -3.83 -0.55 -23.61
C ARG A 163 -3.74 0.95 -23.80
N GLY A 164 -3.51 1.41 -25.03
CA GLY A 164 -3.34 2.85 -25.29
C GLY A 164 -2.47 3.06 -26.51
N LYS A 165 -1.43 3.89 -26.40
CA LYS A 165 -0.48 4.12 -27.52
C LYS A 165 0.33 2.88 -27.92
N PHE A 166 0.21 1.78 -27.17
CA PHE A 166 0.99 0.55 -27.34
C PHE A 166 0.39 -0.45 -28.31
N THR A 167 -0.90 -0.32 -28.61
CA THR A 167 -1.66 -1.37 -29.26
C THR A 167 -2.06 -0.96 -30.68
N GLY A 168 -1.94 -1.89 -31.63
CA GLY A 168 -2.44 -1.71 -33.00
C GLY A 168 -3.97 -1.65 -33.07
N VAL A 169 -4.52 -1.79 -34.28
CA VAL A 169 -5.97 -1.86 -34.49
C VAL A 169 -6.50 -3.15 -33.83
N ALA A 170 -7.16 -3.00 -32.68
CA ALA A 170 -7.79 -4.10 -31.96
C ALA A 170 -9.29 -4.18 -32.26
N ASP A 171 -9.84 -5.39 -32.29
CA ASP A 171 -11.28 -5.59 -32.40
C ASP A 171 -11.96 -5.09 -31.11
N LYS A 172 -12.72 -4.00 -31.25
CA LYS A 172 -13.45 -3.39 -30.14
C LYS A 172 -14.43 -4.36 -29.47
N ARG A 173 -14.97 -5.34 -30.20
CA ARG A 173 -15.90 -6.33 -29.62
C ARG A 173 -15.19 -7.21 -28.61
N ILE A 174 -14.04 -7.77 -29.00
CA ILE A 174 -13.21 -8.62 -28.13
C ILE A 174 -12.70 -7.84 -26.93
N VAL A 175 -12.22 -6.61 -27.16
CA VAL A 175 -11.74 -5.74 -26.07
C VAL A 175 -12.85 -5.46 -25.05
N ASN A 176 -14.06 -5.12 -25.51
CA ASN A 176 -15.20 -4.84 -24.63
C ASN A 176 -15.67 -6.09 -23.87
N GLU A 177 -15.69 -7.25 -24.53
CA GLU A 177 -16.00 -8.54 -23.89
C GLU A 177 -14.99 -8.85 -22.79
N ASN A 178 -13.69 -8.80 -23.10
CA ASN A 178 -12.63 -9.07 -22.13
C ASN A 178 -12.64 -8.07 -20.96
N ASP A 179 -12.98 -6.81 -21.19
CA ASP A 179 -13.15 -5.82 -20.12
C ASP A 179 -14.31 -6.11 -19.21
N TYR A 180 -15.43 -6.53 -19.80
CA TYR A 180 -16.56 -7.00 -19.04
C TYR A 180 -16.16 -8.20 -18.18
N LEU A 181 -15.50 -9.21 -18.75
CA LEU A 181 -15.01 -10.39 -18.02
C LEU A 181 -14.04 -10.01 -16.88
N LEU A 182 -13.05 -9.15 -17.11
CA LEU A 182 -12.11 -8.69 -16.09
C LEU A 182 -12.79 -7.84 -15.00
N SER A 183 -13.82 -7.07 -15.34
CA SER A 183 -14.59 -6.28 -14.37
C SER A 183 -15.39 -7.15 -13.39
N ARG A 184 -15.82 -8.34 -13.81
CA ARG A 184 -16.53 -9.31 -12.97
C ARG A 184 -15.66 -9.83 -11.83
N PHE A 185 -14.38 -10.12 -12.10
CA PHE A 185 -13.42 -10.48 -11.06
C PHE A 185 -13.25 -9.37 -10.02
N SER A 186 -13.25 -8.11 -10.46
CA SER A 186 -13.16 -6.94 -9.58
C SER A 186 -14.42 -6.72 -8.75
N GLY A 187 -15.62 -6.86 -9.35
CA GLY A 187 -16.91 -6.67 -8.68
C GLY A 187 -17.14 -7.63 -7.50
N LYS A 188 -16.55 -8.82 -7.54
CA LYS A 188 -16.62 -9.81 -6.45
C LYS A 188 -15.58 -9.58 -5.34
N GLY A 189 -14.75 -8.53 -5.43
CA GLY A 189 -13.74 -8.14 -4.44
C GLY A 189 -12.51 -9.04 -4.39
N ILE A 190 -12.28 -9.84 -5.43
CA ILE A 190 -11.20 -10.84 -5.52
C ILE A 190 -10.01 -10.30 -6.30
N ALA A 191 -10.31 -9.55 -7.37
CA ALA A 191 -9.32 -8.94 -8.22
C ALA A 191 -9.23 -7.42 -8.05
N ARG A 192 -8.04 -6.89 -8.31
CA ARG A 192 -7.82 -5.48 -8.60
C ARG A 192 -7.40 -5.36 -10.05
N THR A 193 -8.22 -4.72 -10.87
CA THR A 193 -7.87 -4.41 -12.27
C THR A 193 -7.39 -2.97 -12.39
N VAL A 194 -6.23 -2.77 -13.02
CA VAL A 194 -5.64 -1.47 -13.31
C VAL A 194 -5.44 -1.37 -14.82
N PHE A 195 -6.06 -0.36 -15.44
CA PHE A 195 -5.85 -0.03 -16.84
C PHE A 195 -4.72 0.98 -16.95
N VAL A 196 -3.74 0.70 -17.83
CA VAL A 196 -2.56 1.55 -18.03
C VAL A 196 -2.41 1.95 -19.49
N GLU A 197 -2.29 3.26 -19.72
CA GLU A 197 -2.27 3.85 -21.06
C GLU A 197 -0.88 4.27 -21.56
N ASP A 198 0.08 4.40 -20.63
CA ASP A 198 1.46 4.83 -20.88
C ASP A 198 2.47 4.02 -20.04
N ARG A 199 3.76 4.18 -20.34
CA ARG A 199 4.85 3.38 -19.75
C ARG A 199 5.05 3.71 -18.27
N ALA A 200 4.86 4.98 -17.89
CA ALA A 200 5.01 5.40 -16.50
C ALA A 200 3.87 4.82 -15.65
N SER A 201 2.64 4.82 -16.19
CA SER A 201 1.49 4.17 -15.55
C SER A 201 1.68 2.65 -15.41
N LEU A 202 2.30 1.98 -16.39
CA LEU A 202 2.62 0.54 -16.29
C LEU A 202 3.60 0.25 -15.14
N LEU A 203 4.68 1.03 -15.03
CA LEU A 203 5.65 0.87 -13.94
C LEU A 203 5.05 1.22 -12.56
N GLY A 204 4.10 2.15 -12.51
CA GLY A 204 3.35 2.50 -11.30
C GLY A 204 2.09 1.66 -11.04
N ALA A 205 1.78 0.68 -11.89
CA ALA A 205 0.53 -0.07 -11.81
C ALA A 205 0.45 -0.97 -10.57
N ILE A 206 1.62 -1.41 -10.09
CA ILE A 206 1.74 -2.40 -9.02
C ILE A 206 2.24 -1.72 -7.77
N GLN A 207 1.53 -1.99 -6.68
CA GLN A 207 2.03 -1.66 -5.37
C GLN A 207 3.14 -2.64 -5.01
N THR A 208 4.39 -2.20 -5.14
CA THR A 208 5.59 -3.03 -4.95
C THR A 208 5.68 -3.63 -3.53
N ARG A 209 5.00 -3.01 -2.56
CA ARG A 209 4.91 -3.49 -1.17
C ARG A 209 3.47 -3.56 -0.65
N THR A 210 3.03 -4.76 -0.27
CA THR A 210 1.72 -4.98 0.36
C THR A 210 1.87 -5.33 1.85
N VAL A 211 1.67 -4.33 2.71
CA VAL A 211 1.70 -4.54 4.17
C VAL A 211 0.33 -5.01 4.65
N SER A 212 0.28 -6.15 5.35
CA SER A 212 -0.96 -6.60 5.98
C SER A 212 -1.41 -5.56 7.01
N PRO A 213 -2.67 -5.10 6.97
CA PRO A 213 -3.14 -4.08 7.88
C PRO A 213 -3.13 -4.62 9.31
N VAL A 214 -2.44 -3.91 10.22
CA VAL A 214 -2.38 -4.26 11.64
C VAL A 214 -3.26 -3.28 12.42
N THR A 215 -4.14 -3.84 13.26
CA THR A 215 -4.97 -3.03 14.16
C THR A 215 -4.10 -2.33 15.19
N ILE A 216 -4.26 -1.01 15.32
CA ILE A 216 -3.64 -0.22 16.38
C ILE A 216 -4.41 -0.29 17.70
N PHE A 217 -5.72 -0.54 17.61
CA PHE A 217 -6.64 -0.62 18.73
C PHE A 217 -7.79 -1.56 18.37
N ARG A 218 -8.20 -2.36 19.35
CA ARG A 218 -9.43 -3.14 19.35
C ARG A 218 -10.08 -2.92 20.71
N GLY A 219 -11.34 -2.51 20.72
CA GLY A 219 -12.06 -2.21 21.94
C GLY A 219 -13.27 -1.33 21.69
N ASP A 220 -13.68 -0.60 22.72
CA ASP A 220 -14.89 0.20 22.71
C ASP A 220 -14.60 1.66 22.35
N LEU A 221 -15.40 2.20 21.44
CA LEU A 221 -15.66 3.63 21.28
C LEU A 221 -16.76 4.00 22.28
N GLU A 222 -16.39 4.72 23.33
CA GLU A 222 -17.29 5.16 24.39
C GLU A 222 -17.94 6.49 23.99
N LEU A 223 -19.24 6.45 23.67
CA LEU A 223 -20.04 7.64 23.40
C LEU A 223 -20.56 8.25 24.71
N SER A 224 -20.84 7.41 25.69
CA SER A 224 -21.20 7.77 27.06
C SER A 224 -20.79 6.64 28.01
N ASN A 225 -21.03 6.82 29.31
CA ASN A 225 -20.78 5.77 30.31
C ASN A 225 -21.62 4.50 30.09
N VAL A 226 -22.73 4.62 29.35
CA VAL A 226 -23.68 3.52 29.08
C VAL A 226 -23.56 3.01 27.64
N MET A 227 -23.26 3.89 26.68
CA MET A 227 -23.24 3.56 25.26
C MET A 227 -21.81 3.37 24.75
N LYS A 228 -21.50 2.12 24.36
CA LYS A 228 -20.20 1.71 23.83
C LYS A 228 -20.37 0.96 22.52
N ILE A 229 -19.49 1.22 21.55
CA ILE A 229 -19.51 0.56 20.23
C ILE A 229 -18.18 -0.15 20.02
N LYS A 230 -18.21 -1.45 19.72
CA LYS A 230 -17.00 -2.24 19.42
C LYS A 230 -16.42 -1.81 18.06
N VAL A 231 -15.19 -1.30 18.07
CA VAL A 231 -14.49 -0.82 16.87
C VAL A 231 -13.08 -1.34 16.80
N TRP A 232 -12.61 -1.52 15.57
CA TRP A 232 -11.21 -1.80 15.26
C TRP A 232 -10.64 -0.60 14.51
N VAL A 233 -9.41 -0.22 14.88
CA VAL A 233 -8.74 0.95 14.30
C VAL A 233 -7.48 0.52 13.56
N TYR A 234 -7.33 1.01 12.35
CA TYR A 234 -6.19 0.76 11.46
C TYR A 234 -5.52 2.07 11.07
N LYS A 235 -4.22 2.00 10.73
CA LYS A 235 -3.57 3.11 10.03
C LYS A 235 -3.97 3.09 8.56
N LYS A 236 -4.45 4.21 8.04
CA LYS A 236 -4.78 4.37 6.61
C LYS A 236 -3.55 4.81 5.81
N SER A 237 -2.81 5.78 6.35
CA SER A 237 -1.59 6.29 5.73
C SER A 237 -0.44 6.23 6.73
N VAL A 238 0.74 5.84 6.23
CA VAL A 238 1.99 5.82 6.98
C VAL A 238 3.11 6.24 6.03
N VAL A 239 4.00 7.10 6.50
CA VAL A 239 5.21 7.44 5.76
C VAL A 239 6.11 6.22 5.68
N GLU A 240 6.39 5.75 4.47
CA GLU A 240 7.39 4.71 4.24
C GLU A 240 8.79 5.30 4.43
N ARG A 241 9.62 4.62 5.21
CA ARG A 241 10.99 5.03 5.55
C ARG A 241 11.98 4.00 5.04
N PHE A 242 13.20 4.45 4.77
CA PHE A 242 14.32 3.57 4.46
C PHE A 242 14.60 2.57 5.58
N PRO A 243 15.04 1.34 5.24
CA PRO A 243 15.67 0.45 6.21
C PRO A 243 16.83 1.15 6.93
N THR A 244 17.00 0.85 8.21
CA THR A 244 18.12 1.41 8.98
C THR A 244 19.42 0.70 8.59
N LEU A 245 20.40 1.45 8.10
CA LEU A 245 21.74 0.92 7.81
C LEU A 245 22.50 0.68 9.12
N LYS A 246 23.13 -0.50 9.24
CA LYS A 246 24.04 -0.83 10.34
C LYS A 246 25.48 -0.55 9.92
N LYS A 247 26.33 -0.13 10.87
CA LYS A 247 27.78 0.03 10.64
C LYS A 247 28.43 -1.34 10.50
N TYR A 248 29.22 -1.52 9.45
CA TYR A 248 29.99 -2.72 9.15
C TYR A 248 31.49 -2.42 9.25
N SER A 249 32.29 -3.38 9.70
CA SER A 249 33.76 -3.26 9.75
C SER A 249 34.46 -4.29 8.87
N ASP A 250 35.20 -3.79 7.89
CA ASP A 250 36.05 -4.59 6.99
C ASP A 250 37.30 -5.14 7.70
N LYS A 251 37.59 -4.69 8.92
CA LYS A 251 38.77 -5.11 9.70
C LYS A 251 38.59 -6.46 10.38
N ALA A 252 37.36 -6.98 10.46
CA ALA A 252 37.12 -8.29 11.05
C ALA A 252 37.46 -9.40 10.03
N PRO A 253 38.07 -10.52 10.45
CA PRO A 253 38.49 -11.59 9.53
C PRO A 253 37.30 -12.19 8.78
N PRO A 254 37.35 -12.30 7.43
CA PRO A 254 36.19 -12.69 6.60
C PRO A 254 35.69 -14.13 6.81
N ASN A 255 36.52 -15.02 7.38
CA ASN A 255 36.23 -16.46 7.49
C ASN A 255 35.93 -16.96 8.91
N SER A 256 35.66 -16.07 9.86
CA SER A 256 35.32 -16.46 11.24
C SER A 256 33.80 -16.58 11.40
N LYS A 257 33.31 -17.81 11.68
CA LYS A 257 31.90 -18.08 12.00
C LYS A 257 31.38 -17.32 13.24
N PHE A 258 32.25 -16.65 13.99
CA PHE A 258 31.94 -15.92 15.22
C PHE A 258 32.11 -14.40 15.09
N SER A 259 32.60 -13.90 13.95
CA SER A 259 32.81 -12.46 13.73
C SER A 259 31.52 -11.84 13.21
N THR A 260 30.83 -11.05 14.03
CA THR A 260 29.56 -10.42 13.64
C THR A 260 29.74 -9.24 12.69
N HIS A 261 30.97 -8.75 12.47
CA HIS A 261 31.31 -7.52 11.74
C HIS A 261 30.55 -6.25 12.23
N GLU A 262 29.80 -6.35 13.33
CA GLU A 262 29.01 -5.28 13.92
C GLU A 262 29.92 -4.34 14.72
N VAL A 263 29.82 -3.04 14.42
CA VAL A 263 30.56 -2.00 15.16
C VAL A 263 29.80 -1.66 16.45
N LYS A 264 30.38 -1.97 17.60
CA LYS A 264 29.92 -1.47 18.91
C LYS A 264 30.45 -0.05 19.13
N VAL A 265 29.57 0.84 19.57
CA VAL A 265 29.90 2.24 19.89
C VAL A 265 29.65 2.47 21.36
N ASP A 266 30.71 2.77 22.10
CA ASP A 266 30.63 3.15 23.51
C ASP A 266 30.85 4.67 23.65
N PHE A 267 30.06 5.29 24.52
CA PHE A 267 30.08 6.73 24.78
C PHE A 267 30.63 7.03 26.18
N GLU A 268 31.69 7.83 26.24
CA GLU A 268 32.21 8.38 27.48
C GLU A 268 31.70 9.81 27.69
N TYR A 269 31.23 10.10 28.91
CA TYR A 269 30.75 11.42 29.29
C TYR A 269 31.76 12.06 30.22
N LYS A 270 32.27 13.22 29.82
CA LYS A 270 33.30 13.97 30.55
C LYS A 270 32.71 15.21 31.20
N SER A 271 33.24 15.61 32.35
CA SER A 271 32.85 16.86 33.00
C SER A 271 33.25 18.07 32.15
N LYS A 272 32.40 19.10 32.12
CA LYS A 272 32.70 20.36 31.41
C LYS A 272 33.88 21.09 32.05
N ASP A 273 33.98 21.05 33.37
CA ASP A 273 35.00 21.77 34.12
C ASP A 273 36.35 21.05 34.12
N ASN A 274 36.33 19.72 33.99
CA ASN A 274 37.54 18.88 33.96
C ASN A 274 37.41 17.79 32.88
N PRO A 275 37.93 18.02 31.66
CA PRO A 275 37.82 17.08 30.54
C PRO A 275 38.52 15.73 30.74
N ASN A 276 39.43 15.63 31.71
CA ASN A 276 40.11 14.37 32.04
C ASN A 276 39.27 13.47 32.96
N ASN A 277 38.19 13.99 33.55
CA ASN A 277 37.35 13.23 34.46
C ASN A 277 36.15 12.61 33.72
N ILE A 278 36.13 11.28 33.65
CA ILE A 278 35.02 10.50 33.09
C ILE A 278 33.99 10.26 34.18
N VAL A 279 32.76 10.74 33.98
CA VAL A 279 31.67 10.63 34.96
C VAL A 279 30.98 9.27 34.78
N PRO A 280 30.94 8.37 35.77
CA PRO A 280 30.28 7.06 35.64
C PRO A 280 28.75 7.18 35.57
N PRO A 281 28.04 6.24 34.92
CA PRO A 281 26.58 6.30 34.75
C PRO A 281 25.78 6.51 36.04
N GLU A 282 26.23 5.96 37.17
CA GLU A 282 25.54 6.04 38.46
C GLU A 282 25.58 7.44 39.09
N GLN A 283 26.56 8.26 38.71
CA GLN A 283 26.67 9.65 39.16
C GLN A 283 25.94 10.62 38.22
N ARG A 284 25.25 10.12 37.18
CA ARG A 284 24.57 10.95 36.19
C ARG A 284 23.08 11.04 36.53
N ILE A 285 22.58 12.27 36.64
CA ILE A 285 21.16 12.57 36.73
C ILE A 285 20.71 13.36 35.51
N ARG A 286 19.46 13.17 35.06
CA ARG A 286 18.91 13.94 33.94
C ARG A 286 18.56 15.34 34.43
N GLY A 287 19.16 16.35 33.82
CA GLY A 287 18.81 17.75 34.02
C GLY A 287 17.81 18.22 32.97
N TYR A 288 16.70 18.80 33.41
CA TYR A 288 15.70 19.42 32.56
C TYR A 288 15.82 20.94 32.66
N ARG A 289 15.81 21.62 31.51
CA ARG A 289 15.86 23.09 31.50
C ARG A 289 14.48 23.66 31.82
N TYR A 290 14.41 24.51 32.83
CA TYR A 290 13.24 25.30 33.16
C TYR A 290 13.64 26.77 33.14
N GLY A 291 13.40 27.43 32.00
CA GLY A 291 13.98 28.74 31.72
C GLY A 291 15.52 28.70 31.72
N PRO A 292 16.21 29.59 32.46
CA PRO A 292 17.67 29.60 32.55
C PRO A 292 18.23 28.52 33.50
N GLN A 293 17.40 27.92 34.35
CA GLN A 293 17.85 26.97 35.37
C GLN A 293 17.81 25.53 34.85
N VAL A 294 18.73 24.69 35.35
CA VAL A 294 18.73 23.24 35.11
C VAL A 294 18.24 22.55 36.38
N VAL A 295 17.08 21.91 36.30
CA VAL A 295 16.47 21.16 37.40
C VAL A 295 16.84 19.68 37.25
N PRO A 296 17.63 19.09 38.15
CA PRO A 296 17.91 17.66 38.14
C PRO A 296 16.66 16.89 38.61
N ILE A 297 16.24 15.89 37.84
CA ILE A 297 15.13 15.00 38.20
C ILE A 297 15.60 13.56 38.06
N SER A 298 15.47 12.77 39.13
CA SER A 298 15.86 11.36 39.11
C SER A 298 14.90 10.52 38.27
N SER A 299 15.35 9.35 37.81
CA SER A 299 14.49 8.43 37.05
C SER A 299 13.27 7.96 37.85
N ALA A 300 13.41 7.82 39.17
CA ALA A 300 12.33 7.38 40.06
C ALA A 300 11.26 8.48 40.24
N GLU A 301 11.69 9.71 40.51
CA GLU A 301 10.78 10.87 40.60
C GLU A 301 10.05 11.10 39.28
N LEU A 302 10.77 11.01 38.15
CA LEU A 302 10.17 11.15 36.84
C LEU A 302 9.08 10.10 36.59
N GLU A 303 9.30 8.85 37.00
CA GLU A 303 8.31 7.77 36.82
C GLU A 303 7.10 7.92 37.73
N ALA A 304 7.29 8.49 38.93
CA ALA A 304 6.21 8.80 39.86
C ALA A 304 5.34 9.98 39.37
N LEU A 305 5.97 11.02 38.79
CA LEU A 305 5.29 12.23 38.33
C LEU A 305 4.68 12.12 36.92
N LYS A 306 5.06 11.10 36.14
CA LYS A 306 4.52 10.88 34.81
C LYS A 306 3.00 10.71 34.84
N PHE A 307 2.33 11.48 33.99
CA PHE A 307 0.92 11.27 33.70
C PHE A 307 0.69 9.89 33.07
N LYS A 308 -0.21 9.08 33.66
CA LYS A 308 -0.54 7.72 33.22
C LYS A 308 -1.97 7.66 32.70
N PRO A 309 -2.19 7.86 31.39
CA PRO A 309 -3.55 7.87 30.85
C PRO A 309 -4.13 6.46 30.75
N GLU A 310 -5.43 6.35 31.02
CA GLU A 310 -6.20 5.13 30.80
C GLU A 310 -6.35 4.85 29.28
N LYS A 311 -6.10 3.60 28.88
CA LYS A 311 -6.35 3.09 27.53
C LYS A 311 -7.85 3.17 27.21
N GLY A 312 -8.19 3.72 26.05
CA GLY A 312 -9.58 3.79 25.62
C GLY A 312 -9.81 4.90 24.61
N ILE A 313 -10.97 4.83 23.96
CA ILE A 313 -11.44 5.84 23.01
C ILE A 313 -12.72 6.44 23.57
N LYS A 314 -12.68 7.73 23.92
CA LYS A 314 -13.79 8.44 24.55
C LYS A 314 -14.22 9.61 23.67
N LEU A 315 -15.51 9.74 23.42
CA LEU A 315 -16.11 10.90 22.78
C LEU A 315 -16.00 12.12 23.70
N LEU A 316 -15.45 13.22 23.20
CA LEU A 316 -15.44 14.51 23.89
C LEU A 316 -16.64 15.37 23.49
N GLY A 317 -17.05 15.31 22.22
CA GLY A 317 -18.23 16.03 21.75
C GLY A 317 -18.37 16.04 20.24
N PHE A 318 -19.43 16.68 19.75
CA PHE A 318 -19.67 16.91 18.33
C PHE A 318 -19.53 18.38 17.98
N THR A 319 -19.02 18.66 16.79
CA THR A 319 -18.89 20.02 16.25
C THR A 319 -19.27 20.04 14.78
N ASN A 320 -19.57 21.22 14.24
CA ASN A 320 -19.79 21.38 12.80
C ASN A 320 -18.51 21.04 12.03
N ALA A 321 -18.64 20.42 10.86
CA ALA A 321 -17.50 20.05 10.02
C ALA A 321 -16.64 21.26 9.62
N SER A 322 -17.25 22.43 9.44
CA SER A 322 -16.57 23.69 9.08
C SER A 322 -15.62 24.23 10.15
N ASN A 323 -15.79 23.82 11.42
CA ASN A 323 -14.92 24.24 12.51
C ASN A 323 -13.55 23.56 12.44
N ILE A 324 -13.45 22.44 11.74
CA ILE A 324 -12.22 21.67 11.59
C ILE A 324 -11.67 21.87 10.20
N ARG A 325 -10.50 22.50 10.11
CA ARG A 325 -9.86 22.81 8.82
C ARG A 325 -8.79 21.78 8.50
N ARG A 326 -8.69 21.39 7.22
CA ARG A 326 -7.74 20.36 6.77
C ARG A 326 -6.28 20.66 7.16
N HIS A 327 -5.86 21.92 7.15
CA HIS A 327 -4.50 22.32 7.53
C HIS A 327 -4.17 22.14 9.02
N GLN A 328 -5.17 21.89 9.87
CA GLN A 328 -4.97 21.58 11.28
C GLN A 328 -4.64 20.10 11.50
N TYR A 329 -4.77 19.23 10.49
CA TYR A 329 -4.46 17.81 10.67
C TYR A 329 -2.98 17.58 10.95
N MET A 330 -2.71 16.74 11.93
CA MET A 330 -1.36 16.30 12.26
C MET A 330 -1.17 14.81 11.95
N ARG A 331 0.07 14.44 11.62
CA ARG A 331 0.56 13.04 11.54
C ARG A 331 -0.26 12.16 10.57
N ASP A 332 -0.22 10.85 10.83
CA ASP A 332 -0.89 9.77 10.09
C ASP A 332 -2.42 9.87 10.19
N THR A 333 -3.11 9.36 9.16
CA THR A 333 -4.57 9.19 9.18
C THR A 333 -4.93 7.76 9.58
N TYR A 334 -6.01 7.62 10.35
CA TYR A 334 -6.52 6.33 10.83
C TYR A 334 -7.93 6.07 10.28
N VAL A 335 -8.29 4.79 10.23
CA VAL A 335 -9.63 4.33 9.84
C VAL A 335 -10.22 3.52 10.99
N PHE A 336 -11.44 3.88 11.37
CA PHE A 336 -12.25 3.16 12.35
C PHE A 336 -13.27 2.34 11.59
N ILE A 337 -13.24 1.03 11.80
CA ILE A 337 -14.26 0.10 11.29
C ILE A 337 -15.04 -0.50 12.47
N PRO A 338 -16.31 -0.89 12.26
CA PRO A 338 -17.00 -1.73 13.23
C PRO A 338 -16.24 -3.05 13.40
N GLU A 339 -16.34 -3.66 14.58
CA GLU A 339 -15.79 -4.99 14.81
C GLU A 339 -16.31 -5.99 13.75
N PRO A 340 -15.43 -6.62 12.96
CA PRO A 340 -15.83 -7.56 11.92
C PRO A 340 -16.65 -8.72 12.50
N GLY A 341 -17.77 -9.05 11.85
CA GLY A 341 -18.71 -10.09 12.31
C GLY A 341 -19.72 -9.62 13.37
N ASN A 342 -19.56 -8.44 13.97
CA ASN A 342 -20.49 -7.92 14.97
C ASN A 342 -21.58 -7.06 14.31
N ARG A 343 -22.74 -7.68 14.02
CA ARG A 343 -23.89 -7.01 13.38
C ARG A 343 -24.38 -5.76 14.13
N LYS A 344 -24.36 -5.78 15.47
CA LYS A 344 -24.79 -4.63 16.29
C LYS A 344 -23.82 -3.46 16.14
N ALA A 345 -22.52 -3.74 16.16
CA ALA A 345 -21.49 -2.72 15.96
C ALA A 345 -21.54 -2.13 14.55
N ILE A 346 -21.73 -2.97 13.52
CA ILE A 346 -21.88 -2.53 12.13
C ILE A 346 -23.06 -1.57 11.99
N LEU A 347 -24.24 -1.94 12.51
CA LEU A 347 -25.42 -1.09 12.47
C LEU A 347 -25.17 0.25 13.20
N ALA A 348 -24.60 0.19 14.41
CA ALA A 348 -24.36 1.38 15.22
C ALA A 348 -23.38 2.36 14.55
N VAL A 349 -22.29 1.86 13.97
CA VAL A 349 -21.32 2.67 13.22
C VAL A 349 -21.97 3.31 12.00
N SER A 350 -22.70 2.53 11.19
CA SER A 350 -23.35 3.07 9.98
C SER A 350 -24.43 4.11 10.29
N THR A 351 -25.27 3.85 11.30
CA THR A 351 -26.27 4.83 11.75
C THR A 351 -25.61 6.12 12.23
N MET A 352 -24.55 6.02 13.03
CA MET A 352 -23.80 7.18 13.51
C MET A 352 -23.14 7.95 12.37
N ALA A 353 -22.47 7.26 11.43
CA ALA A 353 -21.80 7.89 10.30
C ALA A 353 -22.78 8.66 9.40
N ARG A 354 -23.93 8.05 9.09
CA ARG A 354 -24.99 8.68 8.27
C ARG A 354 -25.65 9.85 9.00
N ALA A 355 -25.94 9.71 10.30
CA ALA A 355 -26.50 10.79 11.10
C ALA A 355 -25.54 12.00 11.18
N MET A 356 -24.25 11.75 11.38
CA MET A 356 -23.21 12.78 11.37
C MET A 356 -23.11 13.48 10.00
N LYS A 357 -23.16 12.71 8.91
CA LYS A 357 -23.14 13.26 7.55
C LYS A 357 -24.36 14.13 7.27
N ASN A 358 -25.57 13.68 7.63
CA ASN A 358 -26.81 14.41 7.43
C ASN A 358 -26.85 15.71 8.26
N ALA A 359 -26.29 15.69 9.47
CA ALA A 359 -26.20 16.86 10.33
C ALA A 359 -25.00 17.78 10.01
N ASN A 360 -24.16 17.43 9.03
CA ASN A 360 -22.88 18.08 8.74
C ASN A 360 -21.97 18.27 9.98
N LYS A 361 -21.95 17.23 10.84
CA LYS A 361 -21.18 17.21 12.09
C LYS A 361 -20.02 16.21 12.02
N VAL A 362 -18.98 16.52 12.78
CA VAL A 362 -17.85 15.64 13.08
C VAL A 362 -17.77 15.46 14.60
N SER A 363 -17.06 14.43 15.05
CA SER A 363 -16.87 14.19 16.48
C SER A 363 -15.41 14.34 16.88
N ILE A 364 -15.17 14.82 18.11
CA ILE A 364 -13.85 14.96 18.68
C ILE A 364 -13.65 13.84 19.69
N LEU A 365 -12.56 13.09 19.55
CA LEU A 365 -12.26 11.93 20.39
C LEU A 365 -10.96 12.14 21.17
N ARG A 366 -10.94 11.59 22.38
CA ARG A 366 -9.75 11.29 23.16
C ARG A 366 -9.38 9.83 22.94
N CYS A 367 -8.18 9.58 22.42
CA CYS A 367 -7.68 8.26 22.06
C CYS A 367 -6.39 7.92 22.82
N VAL A 368 -6.39 6.76 23.47
CA VAL A 368 -5.19 6.13 24.04
C VAL A 368 -5.16 4.68 23.54
N TRP A 369 -4.24 4.39 22.64
CA TRP A 369 -4.29 3.16 21.82
C TRP A 369 -3.82 1.92 22.59
N ARG A 370 -2.83 2.08 23.48
CA ARG A 370 -2.15 0.99 24.18
C ARG A 370 -2.12 1.21 25.69
N GLN A 371 -2.12 0.11 26.44
CA GLN A 371 -1.89 0.15 27.88
C GLN A 371 -0.45 0.66 28.14
N GLY A 372 -0.29 1.60 29.07
CA GLY A 372 1.02 2.19 29.38
C GLY A 372 1.52 3.22 28.36
N GLN A 373 0.71 3.60 27.37
CA GLN A 373 1.01 4.75 26.50
C GLN A 373 1.08 6.02 27.36
N GLY A 374 2.18 6.77 27.30
CA GLY A 374 2.37 7.96 28.16
C GLY A 374 1.68 9.24 27.69
N ASN A 375 1.11 9.25 26.48
CA ASN A 375 0.49 10.44 25.88
C ASN A 375 -0.95 10.18 25.44
N VAL A 376 -1.76 11.24 25.42
CA VAL A 376 -3.13 11.20 24.88
C VAL A 376 -3.11 11.73 23.45
N VAL A 377 -3.90 11.13 22.58
CA VAL A 377 -4.13 11.63 21.22
C VAL A 377 -5.54 12.22 21.16
N VAL A 378 -5.66 13.47 20.76
CA VAL A 378 -6.95 14.08 20.45
C VAL A 378 -7.09 14.19 18.94
N GLY A 379 -8.27 13.92 18.41
CA GLY A 379 -8.49 14.02 16.97
C GLY A 379 -9.94 14.10 16.58
N VAL A 380 -10.15 14.42 15.31
CA VAL A 380 -11.48 14.48 14.69
C VAL A 380 -11.80 13.14 14.05
N LEU A 381 -13.03 12.68 14.24
CA LEU A 381 -13.61 11.52 13.59
C LEU A 381 -14.67 12.01 12.59
N THR A 382 -14.39 11.76 11.30
CA THR A 382 -15.16 12.21 10.14
C THR A 382 -15.86 11.02 9.49
N PRO A 383 -17.17 11.10 9.18
CA PRO A 383 -17.92 9.99 8.59
C PRO A 383 -17.42 9.67 7.18
N ASN A 384 -17.16 8.39 6.91
CA ASN A 384 -16.79 7.84 5.61
C ASN A 384 -17.85 6.82 5.18
N LEU A 385 -18.78 7.25 4.33
CA LEU A 385 -19.87 6.42 3.85
C LEU A 385 -19.40 5.53 2.70
N SER A 386 -19.80 4.27 2.73
CA SER A 386 -19.57 3.33 1.64
C SER A 386 -20.64 3.51 0.56
N SER A 387 -20.22 3.45 -0.71
CA SER A 387 -21.14 3.39 -1.86
C SER A 387 -21.58 1.96 -2.19
N SER A 388 -20.95 0.94 -1.59
CA SER A 388 -21.23 -0.48 -1.87
C SER A 388 -21.92 -1.14 -0.68
N ASP A 389 -23.01 -1.86 -0.94
CA ASP A 389 -23.82 -2.54 0.10
C ASP A 389 -23.03 -3.58 0.90
N ASN A 390 -22.00 -4.16 0.30
CA ASN A 390 -21.15 -5.18 0.92
C ASN A 390 -20.07 -4.62 1.85
N ILE A 391 -19.86 -3.30 1.87
CA ILE A 391 -18.81 -2.66 2.67
C ILE A 391 -19.50 -1.76 3.71
N PRO A 392 -19.31 -2.02 5.02
CA PRO A 392 -19.92 -1.19 6.05
C PRO A 392 -19.34 0.22 6.04
N ASP A 393 -20.14 1.20 6.47
CA ASP A 393 -19.67 2.56 6.67
C ASP A 393 -18.56 2.57 7.75
N SER A 394 -17.69 3.58 7.68
CA SER A 394 -16.53 3.71 8.55
C SER A 394 -16.29 5.17 8.92
N PHE A 395 -15.21 5.44 9.66
CA PHE A 395 -14.77 6.81 9.91
C PHE A 395 -13.30 7.01 9.61
N TYR A 396 -12.96 8.20 9.13
CA TYR A 396 -11.58 8.69 9.13
C TYR A 396 -11.28 9.42 10.44
N PHE A 397 -10.13 9.14 11.03
CA PHE A 397 -9.65 9.83 12.20
C PHE A 397 -8.34 10.55 11.89
N ASN A 398 -8.36 11.88 12.07
CA ASN A 398 -7.21 12.75 11.89
C ASN A 398 -6.82 13.35 13.24
N ILE A 399 -5.54 13.30 13.58
CA ILE A 399 -5.03 13.87 14.84
C ILE A 399 -5.11 15.40 14.74
N LEU A 400 -5.56 16.03 15.82
CA LEU A 400 -5.61 17.47 15.96
C LEU A 400 -4.49 17.96 16.90
N PRO A 401 -4.01 19.21 16.72
CA PRO A 401 -3.00 19.81 17.56
C PRO A 401 -3.54 20.10 18.96
N PHE A 402 -2.64 20.04 19.95
CA PHE A 402 -2.85 20.73 21.21
C PHE A 402 -2.53 22.22 21.06
N ALA A 403 -2.88 23.02 22.07
CA ALA A 403 -2.62 24.46 22.04
C ALA A 403 -1.13 24.77 21.86
N GLU A 404 -0.26 23.95 22.44
CA GLU A 404 1.19 24.08 22.39
C GLU A 404 1.79 23.73 21.01
N ASP A 405 1.06 23.01 20.17
CA ASP A 405 1.47 22.66 18.81
C ASP A 405 1.19 23.78 17.81
N VAL A 406 0.25 24.69 18.12
CA VAL A 406 -0.12 25.80 17.24
C VAL A 406 0.98 26.87 17.24
N ARG A 407 1.26 27.40 16.05
CA ARG A 407 2.20 28.51 15.85
C ARG A 407 1.48 29.65 15.15
N GLU A 408 1.29 30.75 15.87
CA GLU A 408 0.59 31.92 15.37
C GLU A 408 1.59 32.88 14.71
N PHE A 409 1.69 32.79 13.39
CA PHE A 409 2.46 33.72 12.58
C PHE A 409 1.53 34.78 11.99
N HIS A 410 1.87 36.04 12.20
CA HIS A 410 1.14 37.17 11.67
C HIS A 410 1.70 37.55 10.31
N PHE A 411 0.89 37.38 9.26
CA PHE A 411 1.25 37.79 7.90
C PHE A 411 0.33 38.92 7.42
N PRO A 412 0.83 39.91 6.67
CA PRO A 412 -0.01 40.92 6.07
C PRO A 412 -0.96 40.30 5.03
N SER A 413 -2.20 40.80 4.96
CA SER A 413 -3.16 40.34 3.95
C SER A 413 -2.75 40.83 2.56
N PHE A 414 -2.74 39.91 1.59
CA PHE A 414 -2.49 40.24 0.18
C PHE A 414 -3.52 41.24 -0.39
N ASN A 415 -4.76 41.23 0.11
CA ASN A 415 -5.82 42.15 -0.34
C ASN A 415 -5.58 43.60 0.07
N LYS A 416 -4.73 43.84 1.09
CA LYS A 416 -4.40 45.18 1.59
C LYS A 416 -3.11 45.73 0.96
N LEU A 417 -2.52 45.02 0.00
CA LEU A 417 -1.35 45.49 -0.71
C LEU A 417 -1.71 46.71 -1.59
N PRO A 418 -0.75 47.64 -1.79
CA PRO A 418 -0.96 48.78 -2.67
C PRO A 418 -1.32 48.34 -4.09
N LEU A 419 -2.07 49.16 -4.82
CA LEU A 419 -2.51 48.89 -6.20
C LEU A 419 -1.35 48.52 -7.14
N SER A 420 -0.14 49.04 -6.88
CA SER A 420 1.08 48.70 -7.64
C SER A 420 1.49 47.22 -7.53
N ARG A 421 1.00 46.50 -6.52
CA ARG A 421 1.25 45.07 -6.30
C ARG A 421 -0.01 44.21 -6.45
N GLN A 422 -1.15 44.80 -6.78
CA GLN A 422 -2.34 44.03 -7.12
C GLN A 422 -2.27 43.58 -8.59
N PRO A 423 -2.72 42.36 -8.91
CA PRO A 423 -2.73 41.89 -10.28
C PRO A 423 -3.68 42.74 -11.12
N ASN A 424 -3.21 43.18 -12.29
CA ASN A 424 -4.09 43.80 -13.28
C ASN A 424 -4.88 42.74 -14.07
N GLU A 425 -5.90 43.16 -14.82
CA GLU A 425 -6.75 42.24 -15.58
C GLU A 425 -5.98 41.35 -16.57
N LYS A 426 -4.91 41.88 -17.18
CA LYS A 426 -4.06 41.11 -18.10
C LYS A 426 -3.30 40.01 -17.37
N GLN A 427 -2.76 40.30 -16.18
CA GLN A 427 -2.07 39.33 -15.33
C GLN A 427 -3.03 38.27 -14.80
N GLN A 428 -4.22 38.68 -14.37
CA GLN A 428 -5.26 37.74 -13.95
C GLN A 428 -5.68 36.82 -15.10
N GLY A 429 -5.96 37.38 -16.28
CA GLY A 429 -6.30 36.58 -17.47
C GLY A 429 -5.18 35.64 -17.91
N ALA A 430 -3.91 36.07 -17.80
CA ALA A 430 -2.76 35.20 -18.07
C ALA A 430 -2.66 34.05 -17.03
N ALA A 431 -2.87 34.33 -15.75
CA ALA A 431 -2.88 33.31 -14.70
C ALA A 431 -4.04 32.31 -14.87
N ASP A 432 -5.24 32.79 -15.18
CA ASP A 432 -6.40 31.93 -15.45
C ASP A 432 -6.16 31.02 -16.66
N ASN A 433 -5.55 31.55 -17.71
CA ASN A 433 -5.17 30.75 -18.88
C ASN A 433 -4.11 29.70 -18.54
N LEU A 434 -3.13 30.05 -17.71
CA LEU A 434 -2.10 29.11 -17.26
C LEU A 434 -2.71 27.96 -16.44
N VAL A 435 -3.64 28.25 -15.51
CA VAL A 435 -4.33 27.23 -14.72
C VAL A 435 -5.14 26.29 -15.62
N LYS A 436 -5.86 26.83 -16.63
CA LYS A 436 -6.61 26.02 -17.59
C LYS A 436 -5.71 25.14 -18.46
N MET A 437 -4.55 25.65 -18.88
CA MET A 437 -3.59 24.88 -19.69
C MET A 437 -2.92 23.74 -18.91
N LEU A 438 -2.77 23.88 -17.60
CA LEU A 438 -2.10 22.91 -16.72
C LEU A 438 -3.09 22.08 -15.90
N ASP A 439 -4.35 21.99 -16.33
CA ASP A 439 -5.35 21.16 -15.66
C ASP A 439 -5.01 19.67 -15.81
N LEU A 440 -4.91 18.99 -14.67
CA LEU A 440 -4.59 17.56 -14.60
C LEU A 440 -5.84 16.68 -14.64
N VAL A 441 -7.05 17.26 -14.66
CA VAL A 441 -8.32 16.54 -14.78
C VAL A 441 -9.11 17.02 -15.99
N PRO A 442 -8.58 16.88 -17.22
CA PRO A 442 -9.28 17.33 -18.42
C PRO A 442 -10.60 16.59 -18.59
N SER A 443 -11.67 17.32 -18.91
CA SER A 443 -13.05 16.82 -19.01
C SER A 443 -13.15 15.47 -19.73
N GLY A 444 -13.62 14.44 -19.01
CA GLY A 444 -13.92 13.12 -19.57
C GLY A 444 -12.73 12.17 -19.70
N LYS A 445 -11.50 12.61 -19.42
CA LYS A 445 -10.33 11.74 -19.24
C LYS A 445 -10.00 11.75 -17.76
N GLY A 446 -9.79 10.57 -17.16
CA GLY A 446 -9.45 10.47 -15.74
C GLY A 446 -8.20 11.31 -15.41
N GLU A 447 -7.93 11.52 -14.12
CA GLU A 447 -6.78 12.31 -13.66
C GLU A 447 -5.48 11.85 -14.36
N ALA A 448 -4.81 12.79 -15.03
CA ALA A 448 -3.66 12.56 -15.89
C ALA A 448 -2.40 12.18 -15.11
N LEU A 449 -2.26 12.69 -13.88
CA LEU A 449 -1.20 12.33 -12.95
C LEU A 449 -1.86 11.80 -11.68
N ARG A 450 -1.55 10.56 -11.29
CA ARG A 450 -2.16 9.91 -10.12
C ARG A 450 -1.13 9.61 -9.02
N PRO A 451 -0.74 10.60 -8.19
CA PRO A 451 0.28 10.42 -7.16
C PRO A 451 -0.04 9.31 -6.16
N GLU A 452 -1.32 8.98 -5.97
CA GLU A 452 -1.77 7.94 -5.03
C GLU A 452 -1.33 6.53 -5.44
N VAL A 453 -1.11 6.30 -6.74
CA VAL A 453 -0.63 5.03 -7.27
C VAL A 453 0.83 5.10 -7.72
N THR A 454 1.42 6.30 -7.79
CA THR A 454 2.83 6.44 -8.13
C THR A 454 3.72 6.02 -6.95
N PRO A 455 4.63 5.05 -7.13
CA PRO A 455 5.55 4.64 -6.08
C PRO A 455 6.55 5.75 -5.72
N ASN A 456 7.14 5.67 -4.54
CA ASN A 456 8.14 6.66 -4.10
C ASN A 456 9.46 6.43 -4.86
N PRO A 457 9.87 7.36 -5.75
CA PRO A 457 11.03 7.17 -6.62
C PRO A 457 12.34 7.05 -5.84
N VAL A 458 12.43 7.65 -4.65
CA VAL A 458 13.65 7.58 -3.83
C VAL A 458 13.87 6.17 -3.28
N LEU A 459 12.80 5.42 -3.03
CA LEU A 459 12.90 4.03 -2.59
C LEU A 459 13.31 3.11 -3.75
N GLU A 460 12.81 3.35 -4.95
CA GLU A 460 13.16 2.56 -6.14
C GLU A 460 14.63 2.73 -6.52
N VAL A 461 15.13 3.96 -6.53
CA VAL A 461 16.55 4.24 -6.85
C VAL A 461 17.49 3.59 -5.84
N HIS A 462 17.12 3.56 -4.56
CA HIS A 462 17.91 2.90 -3.52
C HIS A 462 18.02 1.39 -3.74
N ASP A 463 16.91 0.73 -4.07
CA ASP A 463 16.88 -0.72 -4.26
C ASP A 463 17.74 -1.12 -5.47
N LEU A 464 17.61 -0.38 -6.58
CA LEU A 464 18.46 -0.54 -7.76
C LEU A 464 19.95 -0.38 -7.44
N PHE A 465 20.32 0.68 -6.71
CA PHE A 465 21.71 0.95 -6.34
C PHE A 465 22.26 -0.15 -5.42
N THR A 466 21.45 -0.62 -4.47
CA THR A 466 21.88 -1.67 -3.54
C THR A 466 22.12 -3.00 -4.26
N LEU A 467 21.26 -3.36 -5.22
CA LEU A 467 21.48 -4.56 -6.05
C LEU A 467 22.72 -4.47 -6.92
N TYR A 468 23.00 -3.28 -7.49
CA TYR A 468 24.20 -3.06 -8.28
C TYR A 468 25.50 -3.27 -7.48
N TYR A 469 25.50 -2.98 -6.17
CA TYR A 469 26.65 -3.20 -5.30
C TYR A 469 26.70 -4.62 -4.68
N LEU A 470 25.57 -5.33 -4.65
CA LEU A 470 25.50 -6.70 -4.13
C LEU A 470 25.82 -7.76 -5.19
N ARG A 471 25.68 -7.41 -6.47
CA ARG A 471 26.19 -8.17 -7.62
C ARG A 471 27.61 -7.74 -7.93
#